data_AF-A0A0G4FA19-F1
#
_entry.id   AF-A0A0G4FA19-F1
#
_cell.length_a   1.000
_cell.length_b   1.000
_cell.length_c   1.000
_cell.angle_alpha   90.00
_cell.angle_beta   90.00
_cell.angle_gamma   90.00
#
_symmetry.space_group_name_H-M   'P 1'
#
loop_
_entity.id
_entity.type
_entity.pdbx_description
1 polymer ?
#
loop_
_entity_poly.entity_id
_entity_poly.type
_entity_poly.pdbx_seq_one_letter_code
_entity_poly.pdbx_strand_id
1 'polypeptide(L)'
;MKCLVALAVCFVLACTSSALTLRRTSVAKCQIKSSGKDAPDTPTPSFFIPAADKKMYEEGMQQMLENMVGQAAAASGGTTDLSFKVECKDSNERDVTCAMCIYDEMSEDQTHKLVGQTLSVPLMNCMDGKFSHRTKMPNSEYHPVCYPQQKSATA
;
A
#
# COMPACT_ATOMS: atom_id res chain seq x y z
N MET A 1 -0.05 58.57 -36.05
CA MET A 1 -0.23 58.06 -34.67
C MET A 1 -1.05 56.78 -34.73
N LYS A 2 -0.48 55.67 -34.22
CA LYS A 2 -1.18 54.51 -33.63
C LYS A 2 -2.05 53.69 -34.62
N CYS A 3 -1.63 52.58 -35.23
CA CYS A 3 -1.18 51.29 -34.65
C CYS A 3 -1.90 50.93 -33.35
N LEU A 4 -2.41 49.70 -33.27
CA LEU A 4 -3.23 49.08 -32.21
C LEU A 4 -4.74 49.28 -32.37
N VAL A 5 -5.44 48.32 -32.99
CA VAL A 5 -6.51 47.52 -32.34
C VAL A 5 -6.66 46.22 -33.13
N ALA A 6 -5.68 45.32 -33.04
CA ALA A 6 -5.74 43.97 -33.60
C ALA A 6 -5.22 42.98 -32.57
N LEU A 7 -5.83 42.93 -31.38
CA LEU A 7 -5.42 42.03 -30.29
C LEU A 7 -6.45 42.05 -29.15
N ALA A 8 -7.67 41.56 -29.38
CA ALA A 8 -8.65 41.45 -28.28
C ALA A 8 -9.75 40.38 -28.46
N VAL A 9 -9.64 39.45 -29.41
CA VAL A 9 -10.69 38.40 -29.60
C VAL A 9 -10.09 37.01 -29.86
N CYS A 10 -9.00 36.67 -29.18
CA CYS A 10 -8.46 35.29 -29.15
C CYS A 10 -8.15 34.76 -27.75
N PHE A 11 -8.55 35.47 -26.68
CA PHE A 11 -8.12 35.16 -25.30
C PHE A 11 -9.20 34.56 -24.39
N VAL A 12 -10.25 33.95 -24.94
CA VAL A 12 -11.33 33.34 -24.13
C VAL A 12 -11.47 31.82 -24.35
N LEU A 13 -10.59 31.19 -25.16
CA LEU A 13 -10.70 29.75 -25.49
C LEU A 13 -9.51 28.88 -25.11
N ALA A 14 -8.60 29.36 -24.26
CA ALA A 14 -7.47 28.56 -23.78
C ALA A 14 -7.37 28.61 -22.26
N CYS A 15 -7.15 27.45 -21.64
CA CYS A 15 -6.77 27.23 -20.24
C CYS A 15 -7.85 26.95 -19.19
N THR A 16 -8.90 26.18 -19.51
CA THR A 16 -9.56 25.34 -18.49
C THR A 16 -9.59 23.86 -18.89
N SER A 17 -8.55 23.41 -19.59
CA SER A 17 -8.12 22.02 -19.49
C SER A 17 -7.42 21.86 -18.15
N SER A 18 -8.19 21.96 -17.06
CA SER A 18 -7.80 21.41 -15.78
C SER A 18 -7.57 19.93 -16.05
N ALA A 19 -6.32 19.58 -16.35
CA ALA A 19 -5.86 18.23 -16.34
C ALA A 19 -6.16 17.74 -14.92
N LEU A 20 -7.31 17.09 -14.76
CA LEU A 20 -7.50 16.07 -13.75
C LEU A 20 -6.42 15.04 -14.05
N THR A 21 -5.21 15.32 -13.57
CA THR A 21 -4.14 14.35 -13.45
C THR A 21 -4.70 13.36 -12.44
N LEU A 22 -5.48 12.39 -12.95
CA LEU A 22 -5.97 11.25 -12.21
C LEU A 22 -4.70 10.61 -11.65
N ARG A 23 -4.34 10.94 -10.40
CA ARG A 23 -3.18 10.38 -9.72
C ARG A 23 -3.46 8.88 -9.66
N ARG A 24 -2.94 8.14 -10.64
CA ARG A 24 -3.01 6.68 -10.62
C ARG A 24 -2.24 6.26 -9.39
N THR A 25 -2.94 5.69 -8.41
CA THR A 25 -2.33 5.13 -7.22
C THR A 25 -1.31 4.09 -7.67
N SER A 26 -0.02 4.39 -7.50
CA SER A 26 1.05 3.43 -7.77
C SER A 26 1.08 2.41 -6.65
N VAL A 27 1.33 1.15 -6.99
CA VAL A 27 1.29 0.04 -6.04
C VAL A 27 2.65 -0.63 -5.97
N ALA A 28 2.98 -1.13 -4.79
CA ALA A 28 4.13 -1.98 -4.58
C ALA A 28 3.68 -3.38 -4.17
N LYS A 29 4.38 -4.39 -4.68
CA LYS A 29 4.26 -5.78 -4.23
C LYS A 29 5.39 -6.08 -3.27
N CYS A 30 5.03 -6.53 -2.09
CA CYS A 30 5.95 -6.85 -1.01
C CYS A 30 5.96 -8.35 -0.73
N GLN A 31 7.10 -8.85 -0.27
CA GLN A 31 7.27 -10.23 0.19
C GLN A 31 8.19 -10.26 1.41
N ILE A 32 7.89 -11.17 2.35
CA ILE A 32 8.76 -11.44 3.50
C ILE A 32 9.68 -12.60 3.12
N LYS A 33 10.99 -12.33 3.07
CA LYS A 33 12.00 -13.36 2.88
C LYS A 33 12.53 -13.79 4.23
N SER A 34 12.56 -15.09 4.47
CA SER A 34 13.23 -15.70 5.61
C SER A 34 14.52 -16.38 5.15
N SER A 35 15.55 -16.31 5.98
CA SER A 35 16.82 -17.03 5.78
C SER A 35 17.37 -17.56 7.10
N GLY A 36 18.11 -18.66 7.03
CA GLY A 36 18.65 -19.37 8.20
C GLY A 36 18.14 -20.81 8.27
N LYS A 37 18.68 -21.61 9.19
CA LYS A 37 18.31 -23.03 9.35
C LYS A 37 16.89 -23.24 9.83
N ASP A 38 16.32 -22.26 10.54
CA ASP A 38 14.97 -22.34 11.10
C ASP A 38 13.93 -21.67 10.18
N ALA A 39 14.32 -21.30 8.95
CA ALA A 39 13.43 -20.65 8.00
C ALA A 39 12.39 -21.64 7.43
N PRO A 40 11.11 -21.25 7.32
CA PRO A 40 10.11 -22.11 6.68
C PRO A 40 10.42 -22.32 5.20
N ASP A 41 10.29 -23.56 4.74
CA ASP A 41 10.48 -23.94 3.33
C ASP A 41 9.43 -23.33 2.40
N THR A 42 8.28 -22.93 2.95
CA THR A 42 7.19 -22.34 2.16
C THR A 42 7.40 -20.84 1.99
N PRO A 43 7.42 -20.31 0.75
CA PRO A 43 7.51 -18.89 0.52
C PRO A 43 6.37 -18.16 1.21
N THR A 44 6.69 -17.06 1.91
CA THR A 44 5.62 -16.22 2.46
C THR A 44 4.79 -15.63 1.32
N PRO A 45 3.47 -15.50 1.52
CA PRO A 45 2.59 -14.92 0.52
C PRO A 45 2.93 -13.44 0.31
N SER A 46 2.94 -13.01 -0.95
CA SER A 46 3.11 -11.59 -1.26
C SER A 46 1.87 -10.79 -0.87
N PHE A 47 2.06 -9.51 -0.57
CA PHE A 47 0.98 -8.55 -0.33
C PHE A 47 1.23 -7.27 -1.11
N PHE A 48 0.23 -6.41 -1.24
CA PHE A 48 0.32 -5.14 -1.96
C PHE A 48 0.04 -3.96 -1.05
N ILE A 49 0.74 -2.86 -1.27
CA ILE A 49 0.62 -1.58 -0.55
C ILE A 49 0.73 -0.41 -1.53
N PRO A 50 0.40 0.84 -1.15
CA PRO A 50 0.77 2.01 -1.94
C PRO A 50 2.29 2.10 -2.12
N ALA A 51 2.74 2.49 -3.31
CA ALA A 51 4.17 2.62 -3.57
C ALA A 51 4.85 3.69 -2.71
N ALA A 52 4.09 4.68 -2.22
CA ALA A 52 4.59 5.70 -1.28
C ALA A 52 4.98 5.09 0.09
N ASP A 53 4.38 3.95 0.45
CA ASP A 53 4.50 3.37 1.79
C ASP A 53 5.64 2.33 1.87
N LYS A 54 6.33 2.03 0.76
CA LYS A 54 7.38 1.00 0.69
C LYS A 54 8.36 1.08 1.84
N LYS A 55 8.96 2.25 2.05
CA LYS A 55 10.00 2.45 3.06
C LYS A 55 9.46 2.17 4.46
N MET A 56 8.24 2.65 4.75
CA MET A 56 7.58 2.42 6.03
C MET A 56 7.38 0.91 6.29
N TYR A 57 6.94 0.16 5.29
CA TYR A 57 6.74 -1.29 5.44
C TYR A 57 8.06 -2.06 5.50
N GLU A 58 9.04 -1.72 4.65
CA GLU A 58 10.34 -2.39 4.65
C GLU A 58 11.05 -2.24 6.00
N GLU A 59 11.11 -1.03 6.55
CA GLU A 59 11.77 -0.76 7.83
C GLU A 59 10.92 -1.21 9.02
N GLY A 60 9.63 -0.86 9.03
CA GLY A 60 8.74 -1.11 10.16
C GLY A 60 8.42 -2.59 10.36
N MET A 61 8.12 -3.32 9.28
CA MET A 61 7.87 -4.77 9.39
C MET A 61 9.14 -5.54 9.70
N GLN A 62 10.30 -5.12 9.17
CA GLN A 62 11.56 -5.76 9.49
C GLN A 62 11.85 -5.67 11.00
N GLN A 63 11.75 -4.48 11.61
CA GLN A 63 11.92 -4.32 13.04
C GLN A 63 10.94 -5.17 13.87
N MET A 64 9.67 -5.23 13.43
CA MET A 64 8.66 -6.05 14.10
C MET A 64 9.02 -7.55 14.06
N LEU A 65 9.47 -8.04 12.91
CA LEU A 65 9.86 -9.45 12.72
C LEU A 65 11.12 -9.80 13.51
N GLU A 66 12.13 -8.93 13.51
CA GLU A 66 13.34 -9.12 14.31
C GLU A 66 13.02 -9.19 15.81
N ASN A 67 12.13 -8.32 16.29
CA ASN A 67 11.68 -8.35 17.69
C ASN A 67 10.93 -9.65 18.02
N MET A 68 10.06 -10.14 17.13
CA MET A 68 9.36 -11.41 17.32
C MET A 68 10.33 -12.60 17.36
N VAL A 69 11.34 -12.63 16.50
CA VAL A 69 12.40 -13.67 16.54
C VAL A 69 13.17 -13.60 17.84
N GLY A 70 13.60 -12.41 18.26
CA GLY A 70 14.34 -12.23 19.52
C GLY A 70 13.53 -12.71 20.73
N GLN A 71 12.22 -12.43 20.76
CA GLN A 71 11.33 -12.91 21.82
C GLN A 71 11.14 -14.43 21.78
N ALA A 72 10.98 -15.02 20.60
CA ALA A 72 10.86 -16.47 20.46
C ALA A 72 12.16 -17.20 20.87
N ALA A 73 13.31 -16.67 20.49
CA ALA A 73 14.62 -17.18 20.89
C ALA A 73 14.76 -17.14 22.42
N ALA A 74 14.45 -16.01 23.05
CA ALA A 74 14.50 -15.84 24.50
C ALA A 74 13.55 -16.81 25.24
N ALA A 75 12.35 -17.04 24.72
CA ALA A 75 11.40 -17.98 25.30
C ALA A 75 11.83 -19.46 25.16
N SER A 76 12.57 -19.79 24.10
CA SER A 76 13.07 -21.15 23.86
C SER A 76 14.38 -21.49 24.57
N GLY A 77 15.01 -20.52 25.25
CA GLY A 77 16.28 -20.71 25.94
C GLY A 77 17.47 -20.98 25.01
N GLY A 78 17.35 -20.62 23.71
CA GLY A 78 18.35 -20.91 22.68
C GLY A 78 18.56 -19.77 21.70
N THR A 79 19.48 -19.95 20.75
CA THR A 79 19.70 -19.03 19.64
C THR A 79 18.93 -19.53 18.41
N THR A 80 18.01 -18.72 17.88
CA THR A 80 17.32 -19.02 16.62
C THR A 80 18.17 -18.53 15.44
N ASP A 81 18.44 -19.42 14.48
CA ASP A 81 19.10 -19.08 13.21
C ASP A 81 18.01 -18.74 12.19
N LEU A 82 17.38 -17.58 12.40
CA LEU A 82 16.29 -17.07 11.58
C LEU A 82 16.44 -15.56 11.41
N SER A 83 16.43 -15.12 10.17
CA SER A 83 16.47 -13.72 9.78
C SER A 83 15.34 -13.45 8.81
N PHE A 84 14.72 -12.28 8.92
CA PHE A 84 13.65 -11.84 8.05
C PHE A 84 14.02 -10.56 7.33
N LYS A 85 13.60 -10.43 6.08
CA LYS A 85 13.74 -9.22 5.28
C LYS A 85 12.45 -8.97 4.52
N VAL A 86 11.93 -7.75 4.58
CA VAL A 86 10.82 -7.34 3.74
C VAL A 86 11.37 -6.66 2.49
N GLU A 87 10.90 -7.07 1.31
CA GLU A 87 11.28 -6.44 0.04
C GLU A 87 10.03 -6.02 -0.71
N CYS A 88 9.93 -4.74 -1.04
CA CYS A 88 8.83 -4.14 -1.78
C CYS A 88 9.29 -3.58 -3.13
N LYS A 89 8.66 -4.03 -4.22
CA LYS A 89 8.96 -3.56 -5.59
C LYS A 89 7.75 -2.89 -6.21
N ASP A 90 7.96 -1.86 -7.04
CA ASP A 90 6.87 -1.30 -7.84
C ASP A 90 6.22 -2.42 -8.66
N SER A 91 4.89 -2.40 -8.70
CA SER A 91 4.12 -3.37 -9.46
C SER A 91 3.15 -2.65 -10.39
N ASN A 92 2.99 -3.23 -11.57
CA ASN A 92 1.97 -2.83 -12.53
C ASN A 92 0.74 -3.74 -12.45
N GLU A 93 0.67 -4.66 -11.48
CA GLU A 93 -0.49 -5.51 -11.25
C GLU A 93 -1.69 -4.65 -10.85
N ARG A 94 -2.81 -4.83 -11.57
CA ARG A 94 -4.08 -4.12 -11.33
C ARG A 94 -5.23 -5.10 -11.15
N ASP A 95 -5.21 -6.19 -11.91
CA ASP A 95 -6.23 -7.24 -11.93
C ASP A 95 -6.00 -8.28 -10.82
N VAL A 96 -5.88 -7.79 -9.59
CA VAL A 96 -5.73 -8.62 -8.39
C VAL A 96 -6.95 -8.43 -7.52
N THR A 97 -7.52 -9.54 -7.05
CA THR A 97 -8.54 -9.52 -6.01
C THR A 97 -7.89 -9.81 -4.66
N CYS A 98 -8.02 -8.86 -3.75
CA CYS A 98 -7.63 -9.02 -2.36
C CYS A 98 -8.60 -9.99 -1.69
N ALA A 99 -8.09 -11.10 -1.15
CA ALA A 99 -8.85 -11.91 -0.21
C ALA A 99 -9.25 -11.05 0.99
N MET A 100 -8.31 -10.24 1.46
CA MET A 100 -8.46 -9.33 2.57
C MET A 100 -7.72 -8.03 2.28
N CYS A 101 -8.39 -6.90 2.51
CA CYS A 101 -7.82 -5.57 2.51
C CYS A 101 -7.92 -5.02 3.93
N ILE A 102 -6.78 -4.83 4.60
CA ILE A 102 -6.69 -4.18 5.91
C ILE A 102 -6.26 -2.75 5.65
N TYR A 103 -6.73 -1.79 6.43
CA TYR A 103 -6.26 -0.42 6.32
C TYR A 103 -6.32 0.31 7.65
N ASP A 104 -5.41 1.27 7.77
CA ASP A 104 -5.39 2.26 8.83
C ASP A 104 -5.70 3.63 8.22
N GLU A 105 -6.56 4.39 8.89
CA GLU A 105 -6.89 5.76 8.54
C GLU A 105 -6.62 6.65 9.76
N MET A 106 -5.75 7.65 9.59
CA MET A 106 -5.35 8.58 10.65
C MET A 106 -5.84 9.97 10.30
N SER A 107 -6.56 10.63 11.20
CA SER A 107 -6.98 12.01 11.00
C SER A 107 -5.76 12.95 10.84
N GLU A 108 -5.98 14.09 10.18
CA GLU A 108 -4.93 15.09 9.94
C GLU A 108 -4.25 15.57 11.23
N ASP A 109 -5.01 15.69 12.32
CA ASP A 109 -4.54 16.07 13.65
C ASP A 109 -3.94 14.89 14.45
N GLN A 110 -3.93 13.69 13.87
CA GLN A 110 -3.44 12.44 14.46
C GLN A 110 -4.14 12.02 15.77
N THR A 111 -5.31 12.59 16.08
CA THR A 111 -6.04 12.27 17.32
C THR A 111 -7.03 11.12 17.14
N HIS A 112 -7.46 10.84 15.91
CA HIS A 112 -8.43 9.80 15.60
C HIS A 112 -7.80 8.77 14.66
N LYS A 113 -7.69 7.53 15.15
CA LYS A 113 -7.28 6.38 14.35
C LYS A 113 -8.47 5.47 14.10
N LEU A 114 -8.67 5.11 12.84
CA LEU A 114 -9.65 4.12 12.43
C LEU A 114 -8.94 2.95 11.74
N VAL A 115 -9.09 1.75 12.30
CA VAL A 115 -8.61 0.50 11.69
C VAL A 115 -9.80 -0.26 11.14
N GLY A 116 -9.67 -0.80 9.93
CA GLY A 116 -10.72 -1.62 9.36
C GLY A 116 -10.21 -2.68 8.40
N GLN A 117 -11.14 -3.57 8.04
CA GLN A 117 -10.88 -4.62 7.07
C GLN A 117 -12.08 -4.80 6.14
N THR A 118 -11.81 -5.25 4.93
CA THR A 118 -12.83 -5.67 3.97
C THR A 118 -12.34 -6.88 3.19
N LEU A 119 -13.26 -7.70 2.70
CA LEU A 119 -12.96 -8.97 2.05
C LEU A 119 -13.32 -8.93 0.57
N SER A 120 -12.61 -9.71 -0.24
CA SER A 120 -12.94 -9.93 -1.66
C SER A 120 -13.10 -8.64 -2.47
N VAL A 121 -12.18 -7.69 -2.30
CA VAL A 121 -12.20 -6.39 -3.01
C VAL A 121 -11.12 -6.35 -4.10
N PRO A 122 -11.36 -5.65 -5.23
CA PRO A 122 -10.32 -5.37 -6.20
C PRO A 122 -9.17 -4.58 -5.58
N LEU A 123 -7.93 -4.87 -5.97
CA LEU A 123 -6.71 -4.21 -5.50
C LEU A 123 -6.83 -2.69 -5.57
N MET A 124 -7.28 -2.16 -6.71
CA MET A 124 -7.39 -0.70 -6.86
C MET A 124 -8.45 -0.08 -5.95
N ASN A 125 -9.53 -0.80 -5.63
CA ASN A 125 -10.53 -0.31 -4.69
C ASN A 125 -9.97 -0.30 -3.25
N CYS A 126 -9.18 -1.32 -2.89
CA CYS A 126 -8.44 -1.34 -1.63
C CYS A 126 -7.47 -0.16 -1.52
N MET A 127 -6.63 0.05 -2.53
CA MET A 127 -5.61 1.10 -2.55
C MET A 127 -6.21 2.50 -2.51
N ASP A 128 -7.33 2.70 -3.22
CA ASP A 128 -8.04 3.98 -3.24
C ASP A 128 -8.99 4.16 -2.04
N GLY A 129 -9.19 3.11 -1.22
CA GLY A 129 -10.20 3.03 -0.16
C GLY A 129 -11.62 3.33 -0.64
N LYS A 130 -11.97 2.86 -1.84
CA LYS A 130 -13.30 3.01 -2.46
C LYS A 130 -14.16 1.81 -2.09
N PHE A 131 -14.92 1.93 -1.01
CA PHE A 131 -15.82 0.90 -0.52
C PHE A 131 -17.27 1.38 -0.54
N SER A 132 -18.23 0.49 -0.82
CA SER A 132 -19.65 0.82 -0.96
C SER A 132 -20.32 1.30 0.33
N HIS A 133 -19.75 1.00 1.50
CA HIS A 133 -20.39 1.19 2.80
C HIS A 133 -19.63 2.13 3.74
N ARG A 134 -18.64 2.88 3.26
CA ARG A 134 -17.80 3.72 4.13
C ARG A 134 -17.47 5.07 3.50
N THR A 135 -17.56 6.11 4.32
CA THR A 135 -16.98 7.42 4.05
C THR A 135 -15.58 7.49 4.65
N LYS A 136 -14.58 7.88 3.85
CA LYS A 136 -13.25 8.22 4.36
C LYS A 136 -13.32 9.44 5.27
N MET A 137 -12.46 9.48 6.29
CA MET A 137 -12.29 10.68 7.10
C MET A 137 -11.77 11.82 6.20
N PRO A 138 -12.28 13.05 6.37
CA PRO A 138 -11.73 14.19 5.65
C PRO A 138 -10.25 14.39 6.00
N ASN A 139 -9.43 14.64 4.98
CA ASN A 139 -8.00 14.95 5.12
C ASN A 139 -7.16 13.91 5.90
N SER A 140 -7.59 12.65 5.95
CA SER A 140 -6.84 11.61 6.64
C SER A 140 -5.74 10.97 5.80
N GLU A 141 -4.70 10.50 6.47
CA GLU A 141 -3.72 9.58 5.89
C GLU A 141 -4.31 8.17 5.86
N TYR A 142 -4.16 7.48 4.73
CA TYR A 142 -4.78 6.17 4.49
C TYR A 142 -3.74 5.17 4.02
N HIS A 143 -3.52 4.12 4.82
CA HIS A 143 -2.48 3.10 4.62
C HIS A 143 -3.11 1.70 4.50
N PRO A 144 -3.46 1.28 3.27
CA PRO A 144 -4.03 -0.04 3.00
C PRO A 144 -2.96 -1.11 2.75
N VAL A 145 -3.32 -2.35 3.09
CA VAL A 145 -2.60 -3.58 2.76
C VAL A 145 -3.58 -4.56 2.12
N CYS A 146 -3.28 -4.98 0.89
CA CYS A 146 -4.03 -6.00 0.17
C CYS A 146 -3.30 -7.34 0.24
N TYR A 147 -3.95 -8.33 0.84
CA TYR A 147 -3.53 -9.73 0.80
C TYR A 147 -4.30 -10.42 -0.33
N PRO A 148 -3.62 -10.81 -1.44
CA PRO A 148 -4.27 -11.44 -2.58
C PRO A 148 -4.83 -12.82 -2.22
N GLN A 149 -5.83 -13.28 -2.96
CA GLN A 149 -6.24 -14.68 -2.90
C GLN A 149 -5.05 -15.57 -3.29
N GLN A 150 -4.70 -16.52 -2.42
CA GLN A 150 -3.78 -17.59 -2.75
C GLN A 150 -4.46 -18.41 -3.85
N LYS A 151 -3.85 -18.51 -5.04
CA LYS A 151 -4.26 -19.54 -5.99
C LYS A 151 -3.96 -20.87 -5.32
N SER A 152 -4.99 -21.60 -4.91
CA SER A 152 -4.84 -22.99 -4.50
C SER A 152 -4.09 -23.70 -5.61
N ALA A 153 -2.89 -24.22 -5.31
CA ALA A 153 -2.21 -25.12 -6.21
C ALA A 153 -3.17 -26.29 -6.44
N THR A 154 -3.79 -26.33 -7.62
CA THR A 154 -4.55 -27.50 -8.07
C THR A 154 -3.57 -28.66 -8.08
N ALA A 155 -3.79 -29.61 -7.18
CA ALA A 155 -3.12 -30.89 -7.12
C ALA A 155 -3.44 -31.74 -8.36
#